data_AF-A0AB73IV89-F1
#
_entry.id   AF-A0AB73IV89-F1
#
_cell.length_a   1.000
_cell.length_b   1.000
_cell.length_c   1.000
_cell.angle_alpha   90.00
_cell.angle_beta   90.00
_cell.angle_gamma   90.00
#
_symmetry.space_group_name_H-M   'P 1'
#
loop_
_entity.id
_entity.type
_entity.pdbx_description
1 polymer ?
#
loop_
_entity_poly.entity_id
_entity_poly.type
_entity_poly.pdbx_seq_one_letter_code
_entity_poly.pdbx_strand_id
1 'polypeptide(L)'
;SWVTTIRKRTGVSCVWVLGHSEGGLVALVAAQSAVDICGLILVSTAGRPLGDVLKEQLLANPANTPIMGNAMLVLKSLEAGQAVSATKIDPALMPLFRPRVQRF
;
A
#
# COMPACT_ATOMS: atom_id res chain seq x y z
N SER A 1 -5.18 13.77 -15.97
CA SER A 1 -4.46 13.47 -14.72
C SER A 1 -3.72 14.72 -14.25
N TRP A 2 -3.19 14.75 -13.03
CA TRP A 2 -2.32 15.85 -12.55
C TRP A 2 -1.12 16.09 -13.47
N VAL A 3 -0.51 15.02 -13.99
CA VAL A 3 0.57 15.08 -14.99
C VAL A 3 0.16 15.90 -16.22
N THR A 4 -0.98 15.56 -16.85
CA THR A 4 -1.49 16.30 -18.02
C THR A 4 -1.76 17.77 -17.69
N THR A 5 -2.36 18.05 -16.53
CA THR A 5 -2.67 19.41 -16.11
C THR A 5 -1.40 20.24 -15.93
N ILE A 6 -0.38 19.69 -15.28
CA ILE A 6 0.90 20.38 -15.04
C ILE A 6 1.61 20.67 -16.38
N ARG A 7 1.69 19.69 -17.29
CA ARG A 7 2.28 19.90 -18.62
C ARG A 7 1.58 21.01 -19.39
N LYS A 8 0.25 20.98 -19.46
CA LYS A 8 -0.53 22.02 -20.15
C LYS A 8 -0.33 23.41 -19.56
N ARG A 9 -0.15 23.52 -18.24
CA ARG A 9 0.04 24.81 -17.56
C ARG A 9 1.47 25.34 -17.64
N THR A 10 2.47 24.47 -17.68
CA THR A 10 3.90 24.86 -17.61
C THR A 10 4.61 24.79 -18.96
N GLY A 11 4.03 24.10 -19.96
CA GLY A 11 4.64 23.91 -21.27
C GLY A 11 5.75 22.86 -21.32
N VAL A 12 6.05 22.18 -20.21
CA VAL A 12 7.09 21.13 -20.18
C VAL A 12 6.66 19.89 -20.96
N SER A 13 7.62 19.26 -21.64
CA SER A 13 7.38 18.05 -22.43
C SER A 13 7.05 16.84 -21.57
N CYS A 14 7.47 16.80 -20.30
CA CYS A 14 7.19 15.72 -19.35
C CYS A 14 7.39 16.18 -17.90
N VAL A 15 7.01 15.33 -16.94
CA VAL A 15 7.18 15.60 -15.50
C VAL A 15 7.92 14.47 -14.78
N TRP A 16 8.60 14.81 -13.69
CA TRP A 16 9.09 13.83 -12.72
C TRP A 16 8.06 13.69 -11.60
N VAL A 17 7.70 12.46 -11.24
CA VAL A 17 6.73 12.20 -10.18
C VAL A 17 7.46 11.61 -8.97
N LEU A 18 7.36 12.31 -7.83
CA LEU A 18 7.79 11.77 -6.55
C LEU A 18 6.62 11.07 -5.87
N GLY A 19 6.82 9.81 -5.50
CA GLY A 19 5.88 9.06 -4.67
C GLY A 19 6.51 8.68 -3.33
N HIS A 20 5.84 9.06 -2.24
CA HIS A 20 6.24 8.70 -0.88
C HIS A 20 5.32 7.62 -0.31
N SER A 21 5.89 6.61 0.37
CA SER A 21 5.11 5.48 0.93
C SER A 21 4.23 4.83 -0.14
N GLU A 22 2.93 4.66 0.09
CA GLU A 22 1.95 4.17 -0.91
C GLU A 22 1.93 5.00 -2.20
N GLY A 23 2.18 6.32 -2.10
CA GLY A 23 2.23 7.21 -3.25
C GLY A 23 3.27 6.79 -4.29
N GLY A 24 4.31 6.04 -3.89
CA GLY A 24 5.26 5.44 -4.84
C GLY A 24 4.67 4.30 -5.65
N LEU A 25 3.82 3.46 -5.07
CA LEU A 25 3.09 2.41 -5.81
C LEU A 25 2.12 3.04 -6.81
N VAL A 26 1.42 4.10 -6.41
CA VAL A 26 0.54 4.87 -7.30
C VAL A 26 1.34 5.49 -8.45
N ALA A 27 2.52 6.06 -8.17
CA ALA A 27 3.39 6.63 -9.19
C ALA A 27 3.93 5.56 -10.16
N LEU A 28 4.29 4.37 -9.66
CA LEU A 28 4.70 3.22 -10.46
C LEU A 28 3.58 2.77 -11.42
N VAL A 29 2.35 2.63 -10.92
CA VAL A 29 1.19 2.27 -11.76
C VAL A 29 0.91 3.35 -12.80
N ALA A 30 0.93 4.63 -12.40
CA ALA A 30 0.70 5.74 -13.32
C ALA A 30 1.73 5.78 -14.46
N ALA A 31 3.00 5.46 -14.18
CA ALA A 31 4.08 5.45 -15.16
C ALA A 31 3.96 4.32 -16.19
N GLN A 32 3.23 3.23 -15.90
CA GLN A 32 3.05 2.14 -16.87
C GLN A 32 2.30 2.59 -18.13
N SER A 33 1.44 3.61 -18.02
CA SER A 33 0.55 4.06 -19.11
C SER A 33 0.81 5.49 -19.56
N ALA A 34 1.74 6.21 -18.94
CA ALA A 34 1.95 7.63 -19.17
C ALA A 34 3.27 7.92 -19.88
N VAL A 35 3.20 8.17 -21.20
CA VAL A 35 4.34 8.63 -22.04
C VAL A 35 4.90 9.99 -21.62
N ASP A 36 4.18 10.70 -20.75
CA ASP A 36 4.43 12.07 -20.31
C ASP A 36 5.21 12.17 -18.97
N ILE A 37 5.58 11.03 -18.39
CA ILE A 37 6.40 10.95 -17.17
C ILE A 37 7.83 10.63 -17.59
N CYS A 38 8.76 11.56 -17.29
CA CYS A 38 10.18 11.38 -17.64
C CYS A 38 10.95 10.53 -16.62
N GLY A 39 10.45 10.44 -15.39
CA GLY A 39 11.12 9.70 -14.34
C GLY A 39 10.30 9.68 -13.06
N LEU A 40 10.69 8.75 -12.18
CA LEU A 40 10.09 8.55 -10.87
C LEU A 40 11.14 8.78 -9.78
N ILE A 41 10.71 9.40 -8.68
CA ILE A 41 11.47 9.46 -7.44
C ILE A 41 10.66 8.70 -6.38
N LEU A 42 11.19 7.58 -5.90
CA LEU A 42 10.51 6.71 -4.95
C LEU A 42 11.14 6.87 -3.57
N VAL A 43 10.35 7.33 -2.60
CA VAL A 43 10.83 7.60 -1.23
C VAL A 43 10.04 6.74 -0.26
N SER A 44 10.72 5.84 0.46
CA SER A 44 10.07 4.91 1.40
C SER A 44 8.93 4.10 0.76
N THR A 45 8.99 3.87 -0.56
CA THR A 45 7.99 3.10 -1.30
C THR A 45 8.16 1.62 -0.99
N ALA A 46 7.05 0.91 -0.76
CA ALA A 46 7.10 -0.53 -0.53
C ALA A 46 7.67 -1.25 -1.75
N GLY A 47 8.82 -1.92 -1.57
CA GLY A 47 9.46 -2.76 -2.60
C GLY A 47 9.05 -4.23 -2.54
N ARG A 48 8.22 -4.60 -1.57
CA ARG A 48 7.70 -5.96 -1.32
C ARG A 48 6.19 -5.87 -1.09
N PRO A 49 5.42 -6.95 -1.32
CA PRO A 49 4.01 -6.99 -0.95
C PRO A 49 3.79 -6.58 0.50
N LEU A 50 2.80 -5.73 0.76
CA LEU A 50 2.52 -5.23 2.11
C LEU A 50 2.18 -6.36 3.08
N GLY A 51 1.51 -7.42 2.60
CA GLY A 51 1.21 -8.62 3.39
C GLY A 51 2.47 -9.30 3.95
N ASP A 52 3.53 -9.43 3.14
CA ASP A 52 4.80 -9.99 3.57
C ASP A 52 5.48 -9.13 4.63
N VAL A 53 5.46 -7.80 4.44
CA VAL A 53 6.05 -6.85 5.40
C VAL A 53 5.29 -6.89 6.73
N LEU A 54 3.95 -6.90 6.71
CA LEU A 54 3.12 -6.99 7.91
C LEU A 54 3.34 -8.31 8.64
N LYS A 55 3.44 -9.43 7.91
CA LYS A 55 3.73 -10.73 8.49
C LYS A 55 5.08 -10.74 9.21
N GLU A 56 6.12 -10.21 8.57
CA GLU A 56 7.45 -10.10 9.16
C GLU A 56 7.45 -9.23 10.43
N GLN A 57 6.80 -8.06 10.37
CA GLN A 57 6.70 -7.14 11.51
C GLN A 57 5.91 -7.73 12.68
N LEU A 58 4.82 -8.44 12.41
CA LEU A 58 4.03 -9.11 13.44
C LEU A 58 4.84 -10.21 14.13
N LEU A 59 5.55 -11.04 13.35
CA LEU A 59 6.39 -12.13 13.87
C LEU A 59 7.60 -11.62 14.67
N ALA A 60 8.11 -10.44 14.35
CA ALA A 60 9.26 -9.85 15.03
C ALA A 60 8.99 -9.45 16.49
N ASN A 61 7.72 -9.35 16.91
CA ASN A 61 7.35 -9.03 18.29
C ASN A 61 6.72 -10.25 18.99
N PRO A 62 7.43 -10.91 19.93
CA PRO A 62 6.89 -12.04 20.69
C PRO A 62 5.60 -11.75 21.47
N ALA A 63 5.33 -10.49 21.80
CA ALA A 63 4.07 -10.12 22.46
C ALA A 63 2.83 -10.38 21.58
N ASN A 64 3.01 -10.56 20.26
CA ASN A 64 1.93 -10.86 19.32
C ASN A 64 1.54 -12.34 19.29
N THR A 65 2.24 -13.24 19.98
CA THR A 65 1.93 -14.69 19.98
C THR A 65 0.44 -14.99 20.22
N PRO A 66 -0.28 -14.36 21.17
CA PRO A 66 -1.69 -14.65 21.41
C PRO A 66 -2.61 -14.32 20.22
N ILE A 67 -2.24 -13.33 19.40
CA ILE A 67 -3.07 -12.81 18.29
C ILE A 67 -2.59 -13.30 16.92
N MET A 68 -1.47 -14.02 16.86
CA MET A 68 -0.80 -14.40 15.61
C MET A 68 -1.69 -15.24 14.69
N GLY A 69 -2.45 -16.18 15.26
CA GLY A 69 -3.37 -17.01 14.50
C GLY A 69 -4.46 -16.20 13.79
N ASN A 70 -5.06 -15.24 14.50
CA ASN A 70 -6.05 -14.34 13.90
C ASN A 70 -5.40 -13.43 12.85
N ALA A 71 -4.21 -12.89 13.12
CA ALA A 71 -3.50 -12.03 12.18
C ALA A 71 -3.20 -12.73 10.85
N MET A 72 -2.71 -13.98 10.88
CA MET A 72 -2.42 -14.74 9.66
C MET A 72 -3.69 -15.08 8.86
N LEU A 73 -4.80 -15.37 9.54
CA LEU A 73 -6.08 -15.61 8.88
C LEU A 73 -6.61 -14.35 8.18
N VAL A 74 -6.54 -13.21 8.88
CA VAL A 74 -6.96 -11.92 8.31
C VAL A 74 -6.10 -11.56 7.11
N LEU A 75 -4.77 -11.62 7.22
CA LEU A 75 -3.86 -11.34 6.10
C LEU A 75 -4.16 -12.21 4.88
N LYS A 76 -4.31 -13.53 5.08
CA LYS A 76 -4.62 -14.46 3.98
C LYS A 76 -5.94 -14.12 3.27
N SER A 77 -6.97 -13.73 4.02
CA SER A 77 -8.24 -13.29 3.42
C SER A 77 -8.07 -12.00 2.61
N LEU A 78 -7.35 -11.03 3.14
CA LEU A 78 -7.12 -9.75 2.45
C LEU A 78 -6.29 -9.91 1.18
N GLU A 79 -5.25 -10.74 1.21
CA GLU A 79 -4.46 -11.09 0.01
C GLU A 79 -5.28 -11.78 -1.08
N ALA A 80 -6.33 -12.52 -0.68
CA ALA A 80 -7.30 -13.10 -1.61
C ALA A 80 -8.37 -12.09 -2.09
N GLY A 81 -8.25 -10.82 -1.74
CA GLY A 81 -9.23 -9.77 -2.06
C GLY A 81 -10.53 -9.86 -1.26
N GLN A 82 -10.54 -10.63 -0.16
CA GLN A 82 -11.73 -10.86 0.66
C GLN A 82 -11.71 -9.96 1.90
N ALA A 83 -12.70 -9.08 2.00
CA ALA A 83 -12.87 -8.25 3.19
C ALA A 83 -13.24 -9.08 4.43
N VAL A 84 -12.74 -8.67 5.60
CA VAL A 84 -12.97 -9.32 6.89
C VAL A 84 -13.79 -8.40 7.79
N SER A 85 -14.90 -8.91 8.33
CA SER A 85 -15.73 -8.19 9.31
C SER A 85 -14.94 -7.86 10.57
N ALA A 86 -15.21 -6.70 11.18
CA ALA A 86 -14.63 -6.30 12.47
C ALA A 86 -14.87 -7.34 13.59
N THR A 87 -15.98 -8.07 13.54
CA THR A 87 -16.29 -9.13 14.53
C THR A 87 -15.37 -10.35 14.44
N LYS A 88 -14.61 -10.48 13.34
CA LYS A 88 -13.65 -11.57 13.11
C LYS A 88 -12.19 -11.15 13.34
N ILE A 89 -11.96 -9.90 13.73
CA ILE A 89 -10.63 -9.32 13.92
C ILE A 89 -10.41 -9.13 15.43
N ASP A 90 -9.29 -9.63 15.93
CA ASP A 90 -8.88 -9.37 17.30
C ASP A 90 -8.80 -7.85 17.55
N PRO A 91 -9.34 -7.31 18.66
CA PRO A 91 -9.29 -5.88 18.95
C PRO A 91 -7.89 -5.26 18.86
N ALA A 92 -6.84 -6.00 19.22
CA ALA A 92 -5.45 -5.54 19.11
C ALA A 92 -4.99 -5.34 17.66
N LEU A 93 -5.60 -6.05 16.71
CA LEU A 93 -5.29 -5.99 15.27
C LEU A 93 -6.12 -4.96 14.51
N MET A 94 -7.15 -4.37 15.14
CA MET A 94 -8.00 -3.37 14.51
C MET A 94 -7.24 -2.17 13.91
N PRO A 95 -6.18 -1.63 14.53
CA PRO A 95 -5.40 -0.55 13.90
C PRO A 95 -4.83 -0.92 12.52
N LEU A 96 -4.51 -2.21 12.29
CA LEU A 96 -3.96 -2.71 11.03
C LEU A 96 -5.05 -3.13 10.02
N PHE A 97 -6.13 -3.76 10.49
CA PHE A 97 -7.07 -4.46 9.60
C PHE A 97 -8.51 -3.93 9.64
N ARG A 98 -8.76 -2.75 10.21
CA ARG A 98 -10.12 -2.16 10.24
C ARG A 98 -10.81 -2.22 8.86
N PRO A 99 -12.10 -2.56 8.78
CA PRO A 99 -12.78 -2.77 7.49
C PRO A 99 -12.65 -1.62 6.47
N ARG A 100 -12.52 -0.37 6.93
CA ARG A 100 -12.37 0.80 6.05
C ARG A 100 -11.01 0.90 5.37
N VAL A 101 -9.99 0.21 5.88
CA VAL A 101 -8.61 0.27 5.36
C VAL A 101 -8.20 -0.99 4.60
N GLN A 102 -9.08 -1.98 4.45
CA GLN A 102 -8.79 -3.27 3.80
C GLN A 102 -8.65 -3.22 2.27
N ARG A 103 -8.59 -2.02 1.66
CA ARG A 103 -8.47 -1.83 0.21
C ARG A 103 -7.03 -1.50 -0.21
N PHE A 104 -6.06 -2.16 0.40
CA PHE A 104 -4.64 -2.06 0.05
C PHE A 104 -4.18 -3.22 -0.82
#